data_AF-Q47DV3-F1
#
_entry.id   AF-Q47DV3-F1
#
_cell.length_a   1.000
_cell.length_b   1.000
_cell.length_c   1.000
_cell.angle_alpha   90.00
_cell.angle_beta   90.00
_cell.angle_gamma   90.00
#
_symmetry.space_group_name_H-M   'P 1'
#
loop_
_entity.id
_entity.type
_entity.pdbx_description
1 polymer ?
#
loop_
_entity_poly.entity_id
_entity_poly.type
_entity_poly.pdbx_seq_one_letter_code
_entity_poly.pdbx_strand_id
1 'polypeptide(L)'
;MAHPNAQPVIAVQGSGAIAAPTLLGQGPARIPTGGKIRAGIKVLTKKAAGEPKAKAIYDQGVAAGQSFEQIERAIAEALPNLKAPLVPRNVQWFTVRAQDFPNPEIAREILDAYGEDRGEGRRLYRFPVVFPSDYWQTVMPHELAAWGTHEKHYWSQYSADGRVRHCMCHARVPVDETGRRTIRLFGGRKTMIREDNGGLCEPEACREYQQRQCNLTGRFLFFIPGIRSISAFELHTNSFYAMNAAIQKFETVGFLRGGRISGFLDRQRTPFYLTKRLMEVAHIDEQGRAVRVPQWIIDLEAPVDVTALLRDNEDTETTLVQAQLATQVLQGSLAAASAESLPPEAVDAHSTAVADATSAEEPPLRDGRPSFEQLMARVQAYGIVPEQYQAYADRRWGRGWKINPSGRAQAWNELERYGNDPQGYLDKIASEIQLASRGRTA
;
A
#
# COMPACT_ATOMS: atom_id res chain seq x y z
N MET A 1 -47.04 -9.79 36.43
CA MET A 1 -46.09 -8.76 35.96
C MET A 1 -44.72 -9.42 35.86
N ALA A 2 -44.25 -9.70 34.65
CA ALA A 2 -42.94 -10.28 34.41
C ALA A 2 -42.15 -9.27 33.56
N HIS A 3 -41.08 -8.72 34.12
CA HIS A 3 -40.14 -7.88 33.39
C HIS A 3 -39.09 -8.76 32.71
N PRO A 4 -38.83 -8.59 31.41
CA PRO A 4 -37.83 -9.36 30.69
C PRO A 4 -36.43 -8.84 31.01
N ASN A 5 -35.52 -9.77 31.26
CA ASN A 5 -34.12 -9.50 31.56
C ASN A 5 -33.41 -9.07 30.27
N ALA A 6 -33.19 -7.76 30.11
CA ALA A 6 -32.46 -7.20 28.98
C ALA A 6 -30.96 -7.45 29.17
N GLN A 7 -30.42 -8.41 28.42
CA GLN A 7 -28.97 -8.55 28.30
C GLN A 7 -28.40 -7.36 27.51
N PRO A 8 -27.27 -6.77 27.91
CA PRO A 8 -26.63 -5.71 27.15
C PRO A 8 -26.07 -6.30 25.85
N VAL A 9 -26.62 -5.86 24.72
CA VAL A 9 -26.07 -6.12 23.39
C VAL A 9 -24.79 -5.32 23.26
N ILE A 10 -23.64 -5.98 23.44
CA ILE A 10 -22.34 -5.43 23.08
C ILE A 10 -22.24 -5.52 21.56
N ALA A 11 -22.41 -4.39 20.88
CA ALA A 11 -22.11 -4.27 19.46
C ALA A 11 -20.59 -4.36 19.27
N VAL A 12 -20.10 -5.57 18.99
CA VAL A 12 -18.76 -5.78 18.44
C VAL A 12 -18.76 -5.15 17.05
N GLN A 13 -18.17 -3.97 16.91
CA GLN A 13 -17.85 -3.40 15.59
C GLN A 13 -16.70 -4.23 14.98
N GLY A 14 -17.05 -5.43 14.52
CA GLY A 14 -16.27 -6.16 13.56
C GLY A 14 -16.25 -5.37 12.26
N SER A 15 -15.04 -5.03 11.81
CA SER A 15 -14.72 -4.75 10.42
C SER A 15 -15.39 -5.79 9.52
N GLY A 16 -16.52 -5.42 8.89
CA GLY A 16 -17.33 -6.34 8.11
C GLY A 16 -18.82 -5.99 8.02
N ALA A 17 -19.25 -4.76 8.34
CA ALA A 17 -20.56 -4.32 7.88
C ALA A 17 -20.54 -4.30 6.35
N ILE A 18 -21.17 -5.29 5.72
CA ILE A 18 -21.52 -5.26 4.31
C ILE A 18 -22.33 -3.97 4.14
N ALA A 19 -21.68 -2.91 3.63
CA ALA A 19 -22.30 -1.61 3.50
C ALA A 19 -23.58 -1.81 2.69
N ALA A 20 -24.73 -1.48 3.28
CA ALA A 20 -26.01 -1.57 2.58
C ALA A 20 -25.86 -0.89 1.21
N PRO A 21 -26.29 -1.54 0.11
CA PRO A 21 -26.10 -0.99 -1.22
C PRO A 21 -26.80 0.36 -1.27
N THR A 22 -26.00 1.42 -1.44
CA THR A 22 -26.54 2.78 -1.57
C THR A 22 -26.97 3.01 -3.01
N LEU A 23 -27.79 4.04 -3.24
CA LEU A 23 -28.07 4.52 -4.60
C LEU A 23 -26.77 4.87 -5.37
N LEU A 24 -25.70 5.21 -4.65
CA LEU A 24 -24.38 5.51 -5.21
C LEU A 24 -23.49 4.26 -5.38
N GLY A 25 -24.02 3.06 -5.11
CA GLY A 25 -23.34 1.78 -5.20
C GLY A 25 -22.39 1.49 -4.04
N GLN A 26 -21.54 0.48 -4.24
CA GLN A 26 -20.40 0.16 -3.39
C GLN A 26 -19.12 0.51 -4.18
N GLY A 27 -18.52 1.65 -3.86
CA GLY A 27 -17.21 2.05 -4.38
C GLY A 27 -16.15 1.90 -3.29
N PRO A 28 -14.88 1.63 -3.64
CA PRO A 28 -13.80 1.70 -2.67
C PRO A 28 -13.75 3.10 -2.07
N ALA A 29 -13.62 3.19 -0.74
CA ALA A 29 -13.52 4.47 -0.05
C ALA A 29 -12.36 5.28 -0.62
N ARG A 30 -12.66 6.44 -1.22
CA ARG A 30 -11.64 7.35 -1.72
C ARG A 30 -11.21 8.29 -0.61
N ILE A 31 -9.91 8.48 -0.45
CA ILE A 31 -9.37 9.48 0.47
C ILE A 31 -9.69 10.87 -0.12
N PRO A 32 -10.48 11.71 0.57
CA PRO A 32 -10.75 13.07 0.11
C PRO A 32 -9.47 13.90 0.14
N THR A 33 -9.27 14.77 -0.86
CA THR A 33 -8.09 15.63 -0.95
C THR A 33 -8.38 17.07 -0.55
N GLY A 34 -7.48 17.68 0.22
CA GLY A 34 -7.61 18.99 0.86
C GLY A 34 -6.59 20.03 0.41
N GLY A 35 -5.83 19.73 -0.65
CA GLY A 35 -4.86 20.65 -1.23
C GLY A 35 -3.76 19.93 -1.98
N LYS A 36 -3.06 20.67 -2.84
CA LYS A 36 -2.02 20.13 -3.74
C LYS A 36 -0.67 20.76 -3.45
N ILE A 37 0.32 19.91 -3.21
CA ILE A 37 1.74 20.29 -3.21
C ILE A 37 2.32 19.88 -4.56
N ARG A 38 3.07 20.78 -5.20
CA ARG A 38 3.65 20.51 -6.52
C ARG A 38 5.11 20.08 -6.37
N ALA A 39 5.50 19.07 -7.13
CA ALA A 39 6.88 18.58 -7.17
C ALA A 39 7.87 19.51 -7.90
N GLY A 40 7.45 20.68 -8.38
CA GLY A 40 8.32 21.57 -9.14
C GLY A 40 7.69 22.94 -9.36
N ILE A 41 8.31 23.72 -10.24
CA ILE A 41 7.80 25.03 -10.67
C ILE A 41 7.55 25.03 -12.17
N LYS A 42 6.79 26.00 -12.68
CA LYS A 42 6.88 26.39 -14.09
C LYS A 42 7.63 27.71 -14.18
N VAL A 43 8.46 27.86 -15.20
CA VAL A 43 9.19 29.09 -15.53
C VAL A 43 8.86 29.54 -16.94
N LEU A 44 9.09 30.81 -17.25
CA LEU A 44 8.97 31.33 -18.61
C LEU A 44 9.87 30.55 -19.58
N THR A 45 9.36 30.25 -20.78
CA THR A 45 10.20 29.77 -21.88
C THR A 45 11.19 30.86 -22.32
N LYS A 46 12.28 30.49 -23.00
CA LYS A 46 13.28 31.47 -23.48
C LYS A 46 12.63 32.59 -24.30
N LYS A 47 11.65 32.26 -25.15
CA LYS A 47 10.89 33.22 -25.95
C LYS A 47 10.05 34.14 -25.06
N ALA A 48 9.31 33.58 -24.10
CA ALA A 48 8.49 34.35 -23.18
C ALA A 48 9.32 35.27 -22.26
N ALA A 49 10.50 34.81 -21.83
CA ALA A 49 11.40 35.57 -20.98
C ALA A 49 11.98 36.82 -21.68
N GLY A 50 12.04 36.81 -23.01
CA GLY A 50 12.46 37.97 -23.82
C GLY A 50 11.38 39.05 -23.95
N GLU A 51 10.13 38.77 -23.60
CA GLU A 51 9.01 39.71 -23.67
C GLU A 51 8.80 40.41 -22.31
N PRO A 52 9.04 41.73 -22.20
CA PRO A 52 8.95 42.44 -20.91
C PRO A 52 7.57 42.32 -20.26
N LYS A 53 6.50 42.33 -21.06
CA LYS A 53 5.12 42.19 -20.59
C LYS A 53 4.84 40.80 -20.01
N ALA A 54 5.35 39.74 -20.64
CA ALA A 54 5.21 38.36 -20.13
C ALA A 54 5.95 38.20 -18.80
N LYS A 55 7.16 38.77 -18.71
CA LYS A 55 7.95 38.78 -17.47
C LYS A 55 7.23 39.49 -16.33
N ALA A 56 6.69 40.68 -16.57
CA ALA A 56 5.95 41.43 -15.57
C ALA A 56 4.73 40.65 -15.04
N ILE A 57 3.93 40.05 -15.94
CA ILE A 57 2.76 39.24 -15.56
C ILE A 57 3.19 38.02 -14.74
N TYR A 58 4.25 37.34 -15.17
CA TYR A 58 4.78 36.18 -14.48
C TYR A 58 5.27 36.53 -13.07
N ASP A 59 6.12 37.55 -12.93
CA ASP A 59 6.70 37.96 -11.64
C ASP A 59 5.60 38.43 -10.67
N GLN A 60 4.63 39.22 -11.16
CA GLN A 60 3.48 39.65 -10.38
C GLN A 60 2.61 38.46 -9.93
N GLY A 61 2.30 37.53 -10.83
CA GLY A 61 1.49 36.36 -10.51
C GLY A 61 2.18 35.41 -9.53
N VAL A 62 3.50 35.25 -9.64
CA VAL A 62 4.30 34.49 -8.67
C VAL A 62 4.27 35.16 -7.30
N ALA A 63 4.47 36.48 -7.23
CA ALA A 63 4.45 37.24 -5.98
C ALA A 63 3.06 37.22 -5.32
N ALA A 64 1.99 37.28 -6.11
CA ALA A 64 0.60 37.20 -5.64
C ALA A 64 0.13 35.78 -5.29
N GLY A 65 1.00 34.75 -5.43
CA GLY A 65 0.65 33.37 -5.10
C GLY A 65 -0.36 32.73 -6.06
N GLN A 66 -0.53 33.26 -7.27
CA GLN A 66 -1.44 32.72 -8.29
C GLN A 66 -1.01 31.32 -8.75
N SER A 67 -1.95 30.54 -9.27
CA SER A 67 -1.62 29.24 -9.89
C SER A 67 -0.91 29.46 -11.24
N PHE A 68 -0.07 28.51 -11.64
CA PHE A 68 0.61 28.62 -12.94
C PHE A 68 -0.35 28.59 -14.12
N GLU A 69 -1.53 27.96 -13.98
CA GLU A 69 -2.58 27.97 -14.99
C GLU A 69 -3.19 29.38 -15.16
N GLN A 70 -3.40 30.10 -14.06
CA GLN A 70 -3.86 31.49 -14.10
C GLN A 70 -2.80 32.40 -14.74
N ILE A 71 -1.54 32.23 -14.36
CA ILE A 71 -0.42 33.00 -14.94
C ILE A 71 -0.31 32.72 -16.44
N GLU A 72 -0.41 31.45 -16.85
CA GLU A 72 -0.35 31.05 -18.26
C GLU A 72 -1.51 31.64 -19.06
N ARG A 73 -2.74 31.62 -18.51
CA ARG A 73 -3.91 32.27 -19.11
C ARG A 73 -3.74 33.78 -19.23
N ALA A 74 -3.27 34.46 -18.17
CA ALA A 74 -3.05 35.90 -18.19
C ALA A 74 -2.01 36.31 -19.24
N ILE A 75 -0.94 35.53 -19.40
CA ILE A 75 0.06 35.76 -20.45
C ILE A 75 -0.55 35.52 -21.83
N ALA A 76 -1.33 34.44 -22.01
CA ALA A 76 -1.98 34.14 -23.29
C ALA A 76 -2.99 35.22 -23.72
N GLU A 77 -3.76 35.77 -22.79
CA GLU A 77 -4.68 36.89 -23.03
C GLU A 77 -3.91 38.17 -23.39
N ALA A 78 -2.79 38.44 -22.70
CA ALA A 78 -1.99 39.64 -22.93
C ALA A 78 -1.12 39.58 -24.19
N LEU A 79 -0.74 38.38 -24.63
CA LEU A 79 0.19 38.07 -25.71
C LEU A 79 -0.27 36.81 -26.47
N PRO A 80 -1.31 36.90 -27.31
CA PRO A 80 -1.92 35.74 -27.98
C PRO A 80 -0.99 35.01 -28.97
N ASN A 81 0.05 35.69 -29.45
CA ASN A 81 1.04 35.10 -30.36
C ASN A 81 2.04 34.17 -29.64
N LEU A 82 2.04 34.15 -28.31
CA LEU A 82 3.00 33.41 -27.51
C LEU A 82 2.43 32.04 -27.10
N LYS A 83 2.78 31.00 -27.87
CA LYS A 83 2.37 29.62 -27.58
C LYS A 83 3.20 29.02 -26.45
N ALA A 84 2.54 28.35 -25.49
CA ALA A 84 3.15 27.70 -24.33
C ALA A 84 4.15 28.62 -23.58
N PRO A 85 3.67 29.68 -22.90
CA PRO A 85 4.53 30.64 -22.22
C PRO A 85 5.41 30.03 -21.13
N LEU A 86 4.93 28.95 -20.51
CA LEU A 86 5.51 28.35 -19.33
C LEU A 86 5.97 26.92 -19.60
N VAL A 87 7.13 26.56 -19.05
CA VAL A 87 7.68 25.21 -19.09
C VAL A 87 7.97 24.71 -17.67
N PRO A 88 7.69 23.44 -17.34
CA PRO A 88 8.08 22.86 -16.06
C PRO A 88 9.60 22.91 -15.87
N ARG A 89 10.04 23.17 -14.64
CA ARG A 89 11.46 23.12 -14.25
C ARG A 89 11.62 22.23 -13.02
N ASN A 90 12.58 21.32 -13.13
CA ASN A 90 13.00 20.45 -12.05
C ASN A 90 13.88 21.24 -11.07
N VAL A 91 13.46 21.30 -9.81
CA VAL A 91 14.07 22.08 -8.73
C VAL A 91 14.13 21.24 -7.45
N GLN A 92 14.98 21.63 -6.50
CA GLN A 92 15.23 20.87 -5.27
C GLN A 92 14.06 20.91 -4.26
N TRP A 93 13.23 21.95 -4.29
CA TRP A 93 12.13 22.14 -3.33
C TRP A 93 10.76 21.82 -3.91
N PHE A 94 9.78 21.60 -3.05
CA PHE A 94 8.37 21.49 -3.37
C PHE A 94 7.70 22.87 -3.36
N THR A 95 6.73 23.05 -4.25
CA THR A 95 5.99 24.31 -4.34
C THR A 95 4.66 24.18 -3.62
N VAL A 96 4.43 25.09 -2.67
CA VAL A 96 3.19 25.26 -1.93
C VAL A 96 2.65 26.64 -2.29
N ARG A 97 1.45 26.71 -2.88
CA ARG A 97 0.79 27.98 -3.24
C ARG A 97 -0.56 28.04 -2.59
N ALA A 98 -0.95 29.21 -2.08
CA ALA A 98 -2.21 29.41 -1.38
C ALA A 98 -3.44 28.96 -2.20
N GLN A 99 -3.44 29.21 -3.52
CA GLN A 99 -4.51 28.85 -4.44
C GLN A 99 -4.62 27.33 -4.75
N ASP A 100 -3.61 26.53 -4.39
CA ASP A 100 -3.67 25.07 -4.53
C ASP A 100 -4.41 24.40 -3.34
N PHE A 101 -4.94 25.20 -2.40
CA PHE A 101 -5.66 24.74 -1.21
C PHE A 101 -7.04 25.42 -1.10
N PRO A 102 -8.11 24.71 -0.67
CA PRO A 102 -9.39 25.34 -0.37
C PRO A 102 -9.32 26.41 0.73
N ASN A 103 -8.44 26.21 1.72
CA ASN A 103 -8.09 27.23 2.70
C ASN A 103 -6.66 27.74 2.42
N PRO A 104 -6.50 28.97 1.92
CA PRO A 104 -5.21 29.58 1.61
C PRO A 104 -4.21 29.61 2.79
N GLU A 105 -4.69 29.72 4.04
CA GLU A 105 -3.83 29.79 5.23
C GLU A 105 -3.01 28.51 5.45
N ILE A 106 -3.52 27.35 4.99
CA ILE A 106 -2.81 26.08 5.11
C ILE A 106 -1.45 26.13 4.40
N ALA A 107 -1.38 26.79 3.24
CA ALA A 107 -0.13 26.94 2.51
C ALA A 107 0.91 27.72 3.33
N ARG A 108 0.46 28.75 4.05
CA ARG A 108 1.31 29.55 4.94
C ARG A 108 1.74 28.74 6.16
N GLU A 109 0.82 28.03 6.82
CA GLU A 109 1.14 27.16 7.96
C GLU A 109 2.19 26.10 7.61
N ILE A 110 2.07 25.45 6.45
CA ILE A 110 3.07 24.47 5.98
C ILE A 110 4.45 25.11 5.81
N LEU A 111 4.52 26.28 5.17
CA LEU A 111 5.78 26.98 4.95
C LEU A 111 6.36 27.55 6.24
N ASP A 112 5.52 28.01 7.18
CA ASP A 112 5.98 28.53 8.47
C ASP A 112 6.52 27.41 9.37
N ALA A 113 5.91 26.22 9.33
CA ALA A 113 6.33 25.08 10.13
C ALA A 113 7.55 24.34 9.54
N TYR A 114 7.63 24.21 8.22
CA TYR A 114 8.57 23.31 7.55
C TYR A 114 9.36 23.94 6.39
N GLY A 115 9.13 25.22 6.10
CA GLY A 115 9.88 25.95 5.09
C GLY A 115 11.25 26.38 5.61
N GLU A 116 12.27 26.21 4.77
CA GLU A 116 13.64 26.64 5.06
C GLU A 116 14.05 27.74 4.08
N ASP A 117 14.79 28.74 4.55
CA ASP A 117 15.45 29.69 3.67
C ASP A 117 16.91 29.26 3.45
N ARG A 118 17.23 28.92 2.19
CA ARG A 118 18.59 28.54 1.76
C ARG A 118 19.23 29.58 0.83
N GLY A 119 18.74 30.83 0.87
CA GLY A 119 19.22 31.95 0.05
C GLY A 119 18.36 32.26 -1.18
N GLU A 120 17.33 31.45 -1.46
CA GLU A 120 16.37 31.64 -2.56
C GLU A 120 14.93 31.91 -2.05
N GLY A 121 14.85 32.38 -0.81
CA GLY A 121 13.64 32.56 -0.02
C GLY A 121 13.20 31.27 0.68
N ARG A 122 12.16 31.39 1.50
CA ARG A 122 11.57 30.27 2.25
C ARG A 122 10.91 29.26 1.29
N ARG A 123 11.45 28.04 1.21
CA ARG A 123 10.97 26.94 0.36
C ARG A 123 10.81 25.64 1.15
N LEU A 124 9.95 24.74 0.67
CA LEU A 124 9.72 23.45 1.29
C LEU A 124 10.67 22.39 0.72
N TYR A 125 11.75 22.06 1.41
CA TYR A 125 12.73 21.07 0.93
C TYR A 125 12.45 19.65 1.43
N ARG A 126 12.06 19.54 2.69
CA ARG A 126 11.77 18.28 3.39
C ARG A 126 10.65 18.52 4.38
N PHE A 127 9.67 17.62 4.45
CA PHE A 127 8.55 17.77 5.37
C PHE A 127 7.99 16.43 5.84
N PRO A 128 7.47 16.37 7.08
CA PRO A 128 6.95 15.12 7.65
C PRO A 128 5.60 14.77 7.04
N VAL A 129 5.36 13.47 6.85
CA VAL A 129 4.08 12.94 6.39
C VAL A 129 3.68 11.67 7.13
N VAL A 130 2.37 11.47 7.25
CA VAL A 130 1.76 10.23 7.73
C VAL A 130 0.71 9.77 6.73
N PHE A 131 0.63 8.46 6.53
CA PHE A 131 -0.27 7.86 5.55
C PHE A 131 -1.55 7.33 6.22
N PRO A 132 -2.73 7.47 5.59
CA PRO A 132 -4.00 7.10 6.22
C PRO A 132 -4.42 5.64 6.00
N SER A 133 -3.64 4.83 5.29
CA SER A 133 -3.96 3.44 4.98
C SER A 133 -2.70 2.59 4.97
N ASP A 134 -2.84 1.32 5.37
CA ASP A 134 -1.78 0.32 5.33
C ASP A 134 -1.54 -0.24 3.90
N TYR A 135 -2.42 0.09 2.95
CA TYR A 135 -2.28 -0.32 1.56
C TYR A 135 -1.62 0.79 0.75
N TRP A 136 -0.38 0.56 0.32
CA TRP A 136 0.40 1.55 -0.42
C TRP A 136 -0.30 1.98 -1.72
N GLN A 137 -1.06 1.10 -2.37
CA GLN A 137 -1.83 1.41 -3.59
C GLN A 137 -2.92 2.47 -3.33
N THR A 138 -3.45 2.52 -2.11
CA THR A 138 -4.49 3.48 -1.71
C THR A 138 -3.91 4.86 -1.47
N VAL A 139 -2.71 4.92 -0.85
CA VAL A 139 -2.04 6.19 -0.52
C VAL A 139 -1.12 6.68 -1.62
N MET A 140 -0.81 5.81 -2.58
CA MET A 140 0.05 6.11 -3.72
C MET A 140 -0.55 5.59 -5.04
N PRO A 141 -1.79 6.00 -5.40
CA PRO A 141 -2.43 5.54 -6.62
C PRO A 141 -1.68 6.06 -7.84
N HIS A 142 -1.49 5.19 -8.83
CA HIS A 142 -0.79 5.51 -10.05
C HIS A 142 -1.20 4.61 -11.20
N GLU A 143 -1.05 5.15 -12.40
CA GLU A 143 -1.52 4.55 -13.64
C GLU A 143 -0.80 5.18 -14.83
N LEU A 144 -0.78 4.48 -15.96
CA LEU A 144 -0.54 5.08 -17.27
C LEU A 144 -1.85 5.68 -17.75
N ALA A 145 -1.83 6.94 -18.18
CA ALA A 145 -3.03 7.63 -18.62
C ALA A 145 -2.78 8.47 -19.87
N ALA A 146 -3.72 8.40 -20.81
CA ALA A 146 -3.80 9.28 -21.98
C ALA A 146 -4.97 10.25 -21.82
N TRP A 147 -4.69 11.54 -21.96
CA TRP A 147 -5.66 12.61 -21.79
C TRP A 147 -5.97 13.27 -23.14
N GLY A 148 -7.25 13.46 -23.42
CA GLY A 148 -7.71 14.36 -24.48
C GLY A 148 -7.94 15.77 -23.95
N THR A 149 -8.60 16.59 -24.76
CA THR A 149 -8.86 18.01 -24.44
C THR A 149 -9.71 18.19 -23.18
N HIS A 150 -10.68 17.31 -22.95
CA HIS A 150 -11.66 17.46 -21.87
C HIS A 150 -11.81 16.24 -20.97
N GLU A 151 -11.24 15.09 -21.36
CA GLU A 151 -11.43 13.85 -20.62
C GLU A 151 -10.26 12.89 -20.77
N LYS A 152 -10.19 11.96 -19.84
CA LYS A 152 -9.26 10.84 -19.88
C LYS A 152 -9.74 9.85 -20.94
N HIS A 153 -8.95 9.67 -22.00
CA HIS A 153 -9.30 8.75 -23.08
C HIS A 153 -9.04 7.31 -22.66
N TYR A 154 -7.81 7.04 -22.19
CA TYR A 154 -7.35 5.70 -21.83
C TYR A 154 -6.62 5.70 -20.50
N TRP A 155 -6.68 4.58 -19.79
CA TRP A 155 -5.87 4.38 -18.59
C TRP A 155 -5.57 2.94 -18.26
N SER A 156 -4.46 2.71 -17.57
CA SER A 156 -4.13 1.38 -17.09
C SER A 156 -4.84 1.06 -15.79
N GLN A 157 -5.36 -0.15 -15.67
CA GLN A 157 -5.89 -0.69 -14.42
C GLN A 157 -5.44 -2.14 -14.27
N TYR A 158 -4.92 -2.50 -13.10
CA TYR A 158 -4.63 -3.90 -12.80
C TYR A 158 -5.91 -4.68 -12.52
N SER A 159 -5.94 -5.94 -12.94
CA SER A 159 -6.90 -6.93 -12.50
C SER A 159 -6.88 -7.08 -10.97
N ALA A 160 -7.95 -7.62 -10.39
CA ALA A 160 -8.07 -7.75 -8.94
C ALA A 160 -6.96 -8.61 -8.30
N ASP A 161 -6.40 -9.56 -9.06
CA ASP A 161 -5.26 -10.39 -8.67
C ASP A 161 -3.89 -9.71 -8.89
N GLY A 162 -3.87 -8.50 -9.47
CA GLY A 162 -2.66 -7.72 -9.74
C GLY A 162 -1.78 -8.24 -10.87
N ARG A 163 -2.19 -9.31 -11.58
CA ARG A 163 -1.32 -10.00 -12.56
C ARG A 163 -1.37 -9.36 -13.94
N VAL A 164 -2.53 -8.88 -14.36
CA VAL A 164 -2.75 -8.37 -15.70
C VAL A 164 -3.06 -6.88 -15.64
N ARG A 165 -2.32 -6.08 -16.38
CA ARG A 165 -2.60 -4.65 -16.54
C ARG A 165 -3.46 -4.45 -17.78
N HIS A 166 -4.72 -4.09 -17.57
CA HIS A 166 -5.67 -3.79 -18.64
C HIS A 166 -5.60 -2.33 -19.07
N CYS A 167 -5.87 -2.10 -20.36
CA CYS A 167 -6.09 -0.76 -20.88
C CYS A 167 -7.60 -0.50 -20.89
N MET A 168 -8.03 0.52 -20.17
CA MET A 168 -9.43 0.86 -19.95
C MET A 168 -9.81 2.12 -20.72
N CYS A 169 -11.08 2.21 -21.11
CA CYS A 169 -11.68 3.41 -21.70
C CYS A 169 -13.12 3.59 -21.19
N HIS A 170 -13.71 4.75 -21.47
CA HIS A 170 -15.15 4.95 -21.28
C HIS A 170 -15.93 4.42 -22.49
N ALA A 171 -17.02 3.72 -22.24
CA ALA A 171 -17.97 3.32 -23.28
C ALA A 171 -18.52 4.56 -24.02
N ARG A 172 -18.85 4.39 -25.30
CA ARG A 172 -19.47 5.46 -26.10
C ARG A 172 -20.80 5.89 -25.48
N VAL A 173 -21.14 7.17 -25.63
CA VAL A 173 -22.43 7.69 -25.15
C VAL A 173 -23.54 7.04 -25.98
N PRO A 174 -24.45 6.30 -25.35
CA PRO A 174 -25.56 5.70 -26.07
C PRO A 174 -26.51 6.80 -26.56
N VAL A 175 -27.03 6.62 -27.77
CA VAL A 175 -28.03 7.49 -28.39
C VAL A 175 -29.37 6.75 -28.40
N ASP A 176 -30.46 7.51 -28.42
CA ASP A 176 -31.81 6.98 -28.55
C ASP A 176 -32.00 6.23 -29.88
N GLU A 177 -33.12 5.52 -30.02
CA GLU A 177 -33.44 4.74 -31.22
C GLU A 177 -33.49 5.60 -32.49
N THR A 178 -33.72 6.92 -32.34
CA THR A 178 -33.73 7.88 -33.43
C THR A 178 -32.34 8.42 -33.80
N GLY A 179 -31.32 8.13 -32.98
CA GLY A 179 -29.94 8.60 -33.14
C GLY A 179 -29.74 10.11 -32.93
N ARG A 180 -30.79 10.84 -32.50
CA ARG A 180 -30.78 12.31 -32.41
C ARG A 180 -30.53 12.81 -30.99
N ARG A 181 -30.81 12.01 -29.96
CA ARG A 181 -30.67 12.42 -28.56
C ARG A 181 -29.77 11.46 -27.79
N THR A 182 -28.84 12.02 -27.02
CA THR A 182 -28.00 11.24 -26.11
C THR A 182 -28.82 10.75 -24.92
N ILE A 183 -28.65 9.48 -24.56
CA ILE A 183 -29.28 8.88 -23.38
C ILE A 183 -28.48 9.29 -22.15
N ARG A 184 -29.17 9.88 -21.16
CA ARG A 184 -28.55 10.25 -19.87
C ARG A 184 -28.26 8.98 -19.07
N LEU A 185 -27.02 8.81 -18.66
CA LEU A 185 -26.57 7.68 -17.86
C LEU A 185 -26.40 8.08 -16.39
N PHE A 186 -27.09 7.38 -15.49
CA PHE A 186 -26.86 7.52 -14.06
C PHE A 186 -25.48 6.95 -13.70
N GLY A 187 -24.67 7.72 -12.96
CA GLY A 187 -23.28 7.34 -12.64
C GLY A 187 -22.26 7.55 -13.76
N GLY A 188 -22.68 8.12 -14.91
CA GLY A 188 -21.79 8.43 -16.03
C GLY A 188 -21.54 7.26 -16.99
N ARG A 189 -20.55 7.41 -17.88
CA ARG A 189 -20.20 6.38 -18.86
C ARG A 189 -19.51 5.21 -18.19
N LYS A 190 -19.97 3.99 -18.46
CA LYS A 190 -19.36 2.76 -17.95
C LYS A 190 -17.90 2.66 -18.40
N THR A 191 -17.05 2.19 -17.50
CA THR A 191 -15.68 1.80 -17.83
C THR A 191 -15.69 0.44 -18.50
N MET A 192 -14.97 0.30 -19.61
CA MET A 192 -14.79 -0.94 -20.35
C MET A 192 -13.34 -1.14 -20.73
N ILE A 193 -12.98 -2.37 -21.07
CA ILE A 193 -11.66 -2.71 -21.60
C ILE A 193 -11.58 -2.17 -23.04
N ARG A 194 -10.43 -1.60 -23.41
CA ARG A 194 -10.17 -1.09 -24.75
C ARG A 194 -9.93 -2.26 -25.70
N GLU A 195 -10.81 -2.44 -26.69
CA GLU A 195 -10.68 -3.54 -27.65
C GLU A 195 -9.55 -3.32 -28.67
N ASP A 196 -9.28 -2.07 -29.06
CA ASP A 196 -8.29 -1.73 -30.10
C ASP A 196 -6.88 -2.27 -29.84
N ASN A 197 -6.51 -2.50 -28.58
CA ASN A 197 -5.21 -3.02 -28.19
C ASN A 197 -5.31 -4.41 -27.53
N GLY A 198 -6.37 -5.16 -27.83
CA GLY A 198 -6.62 -6.47 -27.23
C GLY A 198 -6.88 -6.43 -25.73
N GLY A 199 -7.18 -5.24 -25.18
CA GLY A 199 -7.49 -5.07 -23.77
C GLY A 199 -6.28 -5.04 -22.82
N LEU A 200 -5.07 -5.19 -23.33
CA LEU A 200 -3.84 -5.25 -22.54
C LEU A 200 -3.09 -3.93 -22.58
N CYS A 201 -2.51 -3.55 -21.44
CA CYS A 201 -1.68 -2.36 -21.33
C CYS A 201 -0.19 -2.74 -21.39
N GLU A 202 0.33 -2.82 -22.61
CA GLU A 202 1.73 -3.07 -22.94
C GLU A 202 2.38 -1.80 -23.55
N PRO A 203 3.10 -0.99 -22.75
CA PRO A 203 3.69 0.28 -23.20
C PRO A 203 4.58 0.16 -24.44
N GLU A 204 5.34 -0.92 -24.52
CA GLU A 204 6.27 -1.24 -25.60
C GLU A 204 5.54 -1.44 -26.94
N ALA A 205 4.36 -2.04 -26.93
CA ALA A 205 3.52 -2.25 -28.12
C ALA A 205 2.44 -1.16 -28.32
N CYS A 206 2.22 -0.29 -27.33
CA CYS A 206 1.14 0.68 -27.33
C CYS A 206 1.50 1.95 -28.12
N ARG A 207 0.74 2.22 -29.19
CA ARG A 207 0.90 3.42 -30.02
C ARG A 207 0.88 4.73 -29.21
N GLU A 208 -0.10 4.92 -28.32
CA GLU A 208 -0.24 6.17 -27.56
C GLU A 208 0.94 6.39 -26.60
N TYR A 209 1.50 5.33 -26.04
CA TYR A 209 2.68 5.41 -25.18
C TYR A 209 3.93 5.76 -25.99
N GLN A 210 4.15 5.09 -27.12
CA GLN A 210 5.28 5.38 -28.02
C GLN A 210 5.23 6.81 -28.59
N GLN A 211 4.02 7.36 -28.77
CA GLN A 211 3.81 8.74 -29.19
C GLN A 211 3.86 9.77 -28.03
N ARG A 212 4.22 9.34 -26.81
CA ARG A 212 4.28 10.17 -25.59
C ARG A 212 2.94 10.82 -25.19
N GLN A 213 1.84 10.26 -25.67
CA GLN A 213 0.48 10.72 -25.35
C GLN A 213 -0.09 10.03 -24.09
N CYS A 214 0.39 8.82 -23.79
CA CYS A 214 0.11 8.10 -22.56
C CYS A 214 1.30 8.19 -21.61
N ASN A 215 1.12 8.74 -20.41
CA ASN A 215 2.20 9.00 -19.45
C ASN A 215 1.87 8.43 -18.07
N LEU A 216 2.90 8.09 -17.31
CA LEU A 216 2.75 7.74 -15.89
C LEU A 216 2.19 8.94 -15.13
N THR A 217 1.07 8.72 -14.46
CA THR A 217 0.41 9.66 -13.57
C THR A 217 0.28 9.00 -12.22
N GLY A 218 1.01 9.50 -11.23
CA GLY A 218 0.96 9.03 -9.86
C GLY A 218 0.82 10.19 -8.89
N ARG A 219 0.46 9.85 -7.65
CA ARG A 219 0.34 10.84 -6.58
C ARG A 219 0.52 10.18 -5.22
N PHE A 220 1.05 10.92 -4.26
CA PHE A 220 1.03 10.56 -2.85
C PHE A 220 -0.13 11.26 -2.16
N LEU A 221 -0.83 10.54 -1.28
CA LEU A 221 -1.95 10.99 -0.46
C LEU A 221 -1.57 10.83 1.00
N PHE A 222 -1.42 11.95 1.71
CA PHE A 222 -0.87 11.95 3.07
C PHE A 222 -1.42 13.09 3.92
N PHE A 223 -1.20 13.02 5.22
CA PHE A 223 -1.39 14.13 6.15
C PHE A 223 -0.03 14.65 6.60
N ILE A 224 0.05 15.94 6.91
CA ILE A 224 1.24 16.57 7.48
C ILE A 224 0.98 16.75 8.98
N PRO A 225 1.73 16.08 9.87
CA PRO A 225 1.60 16.30 11.31
C PRO A 225 1.67 17.78 11.68
N GLY A 226 0.82 18.22 12.60
CA GLY A 226 0.77 19.63 13.05
C GLY A 226 -0.04 20.57 12.15
N ILE A 227 -0.39 20.18 10.92
CA ILE A 227 -1.24 20.97 10.02
C ILE A 227 -2.69 20.49 10.13
N ARG A 228 -3.61 21.39 10.44
CA ARG A 228 -5.00 21.04 10.71
C ARG A 228 -5.78 20.86 9.41
N SER A 229 -6.04 19.62 9.03
CA SER A 229 -6.89 19.28 7.89
C SER A 229 -7.62 17.96 8.12
N ILE A 230 -8.87 17.91 7.67
CA ILE A 230 -9.68 16.67 7.62
C ILE A 230 -9.44 15.86 6.34
N SER A 231 -8.92 16.51 5.30
CA SER A 231 -8.68 15.92 3.99
C SER A 231 -7.18 15.76 3.76
N ALA A 232 -6.78 14.70 3.05
CA ALA A 232 -5.38 14.43 2.77
C ALA A 232 -4.79 15.42 1.76
N PHE A 233 -3.51 15.72 1.88
CA PHE A 233 -2.77 16.47 0.88
C PHE A 233 -2.30 15.55 -0.25
N GLU A 234 -2.13 16.13 -1.43
CA GLU A 234 -1.75 15.42 -2.64
C GLU A 234 -0.43 15.96 -3.20
N LEU A 235 0.53 15.07 -3.45
CA LEU A 235 1.77 15.37 -4.18
C LEU A 235 1.81 14.56 -5.47
N HIS A 236 1.67 15.25 -6.61
CA HIS A 236 1.71 14.61 -7.92
C HIS A 236 3.13 14.25 -8.34
N THR A 237 3.27 13.13 -9.03
CA THR A 237 4.53 12.69 -9.65
C THR A 237 4.27 11.91 -10.93
N ASN A 238 5.14 12.12 -11.91
CA ASN A 238 5.23 11.32 -13.13
C ASN A 238 6.54 10.51 -13.17
N SER A 239 7.31 10.51 -12.08
CA SER A 239 8.59 9.82 -12.01
C SER A 239 8.39 8.35 -11.62
N PHE A 240 8.73 7.46 -12.56
CA PHE A 240 8.79 6.02 -12.30
C PHE A 240 9.75 5.71 -11.14
N TYR A 241 10.93 6.34 -11.13
CA TYR A 241 11.95 6.12 -10.10
C TYR A 241 11.45 6.50 -8.70
N ALA A 242 10.76 7.63 -8.57
CA ALA A 242 10.19 8.05 -7.29
C ALA A 242 9.17 7.03 -6.78
N MET A 243 8.27 6.58 -7.66
CA MET A 243 7.20 5.64 -7.30
C MET A 243 7.74 4.27 -6.95
N ASN A 244 8.65 3.73 -7.77
CA ASN A 244 9.25 2.42 -7.53
C ASN A 244 10.06 2.40 -6.23
N ALA A 245 10.85 3.44 -5.96
CA ALA A 245 11.59 3.55 -4.70
C ALA A 245 10.65 3.68 -3.49
N ALA A 246 9.53 4.38 -3.63
CA ALA A 246 8.52 4.49 -2.58
C ALA A 246 7.81 3.15 -2.30
N ILE A 247 7.47 2.36 -3.33
CA ILE A 247 6.90 1.00 -3.17
C ILE A 247 7.83 0.14 -2.33
N GLN A 248 9.11 0.08 -2.69
CA GLN A 248 10.11 -0.70 -1.95
C GLN A 248 10.21 -0.26 -0.48
N LYS A 249 10.16 1.06 -0.22
CA LYS A 249 10.11 1.58 1.16
C LYS A 249 8.86 1.14 1.89
N PHE A 250 7.67 1.28 1.28
CA PHE A 250 6.41 0.87 1.90
C PHE A 250 6.40 -0.63 2.20
N GLU A 251 6.84 -1.47 1.28
CA GLU A 251 6.92 -2.92 1.49
C GLU A 251 7.89 -3.28 2.61
N THR A 252 9.06 -2.63 2.67
CA THR A 252 10.03 -2.85 3.74
C THR A 252 9.49 -2.42 5.10
N VAL A 253 8.92 -1.22 5.21
CA VAL A 253 8.33 -0.72 6.46
C VAL A 253 7.13 -1.58 6.87
N GLY A 254 6.27 -1.92 5.92
CA GLY A 254 5.14 -2.82 6.14
C GLY A 254 5.62 -4.17 6.69
N PHE A 255 6.64 -4.78 6.08
CA PHE A 255 7.23 -6.03 6.55
C PHE A 255 7.75 -5.92 7.99
N LEU A 256 8.52 -4.88 8.30
CA LEU A 256 9.08 -4.67 9.65
C LEU A 256 8.00 -4.40 10.71
N ARG A 257 6.82 -3.91 10.31
CA ARG A 257 5.72 -3.50 11.21
C ARG A 257 4.47 -4.38 11.09
N GLY A 258 4.63 -5.64 10.69
CA GLY A 258 3.51 -6.60 10.64
C GLY A 258 2.38 -6.18 9.68
N GLY A 259 2.73 -5.54 8.57
CA GLY A 259 1.83 -5.05 7.53
C GLY A 259 1.43 -3.58 7.66
N ARG A 260 1.88 -2.85 8.70
CA ARG A 260 1.44 -1.47 8.94
C ARG A 260 2.36 -0.41 8.35
N ILE A 261 1.80 0.47 7.52
CA ILE A 261 2.46 1.70 7.03
C ILE A 261 1.68 2.97 7.40
N SER A 262 0.45 2.83 7.90
CA SER A 262 -0.37 3.96 8.31
C SER A 262 0.12 4.60 9.61
N GLY A 263 -0.22 5.88 9.78
CA GLY A 263 0.09 6.65 10.97
C GLY A 263 1.59 6.95 11.14
N PHE A 264 2.02 7.04 12.40
CA PHE A 264 3.42 7.17 12.75
C PHE A 264 4.13 5.82 12.76
N LEU A 265 5.44 5.84 12.55
CA LEU A 265 6.29 4.68 12.40
C LEU A 265 6.54 3.95 13.74
N ASP A 266 6.57 4.68 14.85
CA ASP A 266 6.89 4.15 16.19
C ASP A 266 6.10 4.87 17.31
N ARG A 267 6.32 4.44 18.56
CA ARG A 267 5.74 5.06 19.77
C ARG A 267 6.24 6.49 20.01
N GLN A 268 7.40 6.86 19.48
CA GLN A 268 7.96 8.22 19.55
C GLN A 268 7.30 9.18 18.54
N ARG A 269 6.33 8.69 17.76
CA ARG A 269 5.61 9.44 16.73
C ARG A 269 6.53 9.89 15.59
N THR A 270 7.49 9.05 15.20
CA THR A 270 8.34 9.31 14.03
C THR A 270 7.50 9.26 12.74
N PRO A 271 7.47 10.33 11.93
CA PRO A 271 6.77 10.33 10.65
C PRO A 271 7.67 9.82 9.52
N PHE A 272 7.08 9.58 8.35
CA PHE A 272 7.85 9.56 7.10
C PHE A 272 8.26 10.98 6.73
N TYR A 273 9.22 11.12 5.82
CA TYR A 273 9.54 12.41 5.22
C TYR A 273 9.54 12.34 3.70
N LEU A 274 8.96 13.36 3.08
CA LEU A 274 9.10 13.59 1.65
C LEU A 274 10.20 14.61 1.43
N THR A 275 11.18 14.24 0.62
CA THR A 275 12.33 15.07 0.24
C THR A 275 12.61 14.91 -1.26
N LYS A 276 13.64 15.59 -1.77
CA LYS A 276 14.21 15.30 -3.08
C LYS A 276 15.69 14.98 -3.02
N ARG A 277 16.10 13.98 -3.80
CA ARG A 277 17.50 13.60 -4.01
C ARG A 277 17.89 13.85 -5.46
N LEU A 278 19.09 14.36 -5.68
CA LEU A 278 19.66 14.52 -7.01
C LEU A 278 20.16 13.15 -7.48
N MET A 279 19.60 12.66 -8.58
CA MET A 279 19.93 11.35 -9.12
C MET A 279 20.25 11.47 -10.61
N GLU A 280 21.25 10.69 -11.05
CA GLU A 280 21.60 10.52 -12.47
C GLU A 280 20.65 9.53 -13.13
N VAL A 281 19.60 10.07 -13.75
CA VAL A 281 18.53 9.29 -14.39
C VAL A 281 18.88 8.99 -15.84
N ALA A 282 18.78 7.72 -16.23
CA ALA A 282 18.94 7.30 -17.61
C ALA A 282 17.68 7.66 -18.42
N HIS A 283 17.88 8.24 -19.58
CA HIS A 283 16.84 8.61 -20.54
C HIS A 283 17.30 8.25 -21.95
N ILE A 284 16.37 7.83 -22.81
CA ILE A 284 16.63 7.63 -24.23
C ILE A 284 16.29 8.93 -24.94
N ASP A 285 17.28 9.57 -25.55
CA ASP A 285 17.10 10.80 -26.31
C ASP A 285 16.33 10.57 -27.63
N GLU A 286 16.04 11.66 -28.36
CA GLU A 286 15.33 11.59 -29.64
C GLU A 286 16.09 10.82 -30.73
N GLN A 287 17.41 10.63 -30.54
CA GLN A 287 18.29 9.88 -31.43
C GLN A 287 18.44 8.41 -31.00
N GLY A 288 17.72 7.97 -29.97
CA GLY A 288 17.74 6.60 -29.48
C GLY A 288 18.95 6.26 -28.60
N ARG A 289 19.71 7.26 -28.14
CA ARG A 289 20.91 7.05 -27.30
C ARG A 289 20.55 7.12 -25.82
N ALA A 290 21.16 6.27 -25.03
CA ALA A 290 21.07 6.32 -23.57
C ALA A 290 21.91 7.49 -23.03
N VAL A 291 21.25 8.51 -22.52
CA VAL A 291 21.84 9.71 -21.89
C VAL A 291 21.52 9.70 -20.41
N ARG A 292 22.44 10.19 -19.56
CA ARG A 292 22.19 10.40 -18.14
C ARG A 292 22.02 11.88 -17.87
N VAL A 293 20.94 12.24 -17.18
CA VAL A 293 20.63 13.62 -16.83
C VAL A 293 20.41 13.72 -15.33
N PRO A 294 21.05 14.67 -14.63
CA PRO A 294 20.78 14.93 -13.23
C PRO A 294 19.34 15.44 -13.06
N GLN A 295 18.57 14.75 -12.22
CA GLN A 295 17.21 15.14 -11.88
C GLN A 295 16.97 15.03 -10.38
N TRP A 296 16.29 16.02 -9.81
CA TRP A 296 15.74 15.96 -8.46
C TRP A 296 14.51 15.05 -8.46
N ILE A 297 14.66 13.88 -7.85
CA ILE A 297 13.63 12.85 -7.72
C ILE A 297 13.06 12.89 -6.30
N ILE A 298 11.74 12.78 -6.19
CA ILE A 298 11.06 12.68 -4.89
C ILE A 298 11.52 11.39 -4.22
N ASP A 299 11.94 11.48 -2.97
CA ASP A 299 12.30 10.33 -2.16
C ASP A 299 11.45 10.31 -0.89
N LEU A 300 11.03 9.09 -0.55
CA LEU A 300 10.33 8.80 0.69
C LEU A 300 11.35 8.25 1.70
N GLU A 301 11.59 9.02 2.76
CA GLU A 301 12.42 8.62 3.88
C GLU A 301 11.56 8.04 5.00
N ALA A 302 12.03 6.94 5.58
CA ALA A 302 11.46 6.32 6.77
C ALA A 302 12.59 6.13 7.78
N PRO A 303 12.90 7.15 8.61
CA PRO A 303 14.03 7.12 9.54
C PRO A 303 13.66 6.28 10.77
N VAL A 304 13.49 4.97 10.58
CA VAL A 304 13.04 4.07 11.64
C VAL A 304 14.21 3.38 12.33
N ASP A 305 14.18 3.33 13.66
CA ASP A 305 15.00 2.40 14.41
C ASP A 305 14.44 0.98 14.27
N VAL A 306 15.10 0.18 13.44
CA VAL A 306 14.73 -1.21 13.16
C VAL A 306 14.72 -2.06 14.45
N THR A 307 15.60 -1.76 15.41
CA THR A 307 15.68 -2.52 16.66
C THR A 307 14.49 -2.24 17.57
N ALA A 308 13.99 -1.00 17.59
CA ALA A 308 12.78 -0.63 18.30
C ALA A 308 11.54 -1.29 17.68
N LEU A 309 11.44 -1.35 16.35
CA LEU A 309 10.31 -2.00 15.68
C LEU A 309 10.22 -3.51 15.94
N LEU A 310 11.36 -4.20 15.94
CA LEU A 310 11.38 -5.64 16.20
C LEU A 310 10.91 -5.95 17.63
N ARG A 311 11.31 -5.15 18.62
CA ARG A 311 10.84 -5.26 20.01
C ARG A 311 9.34 -4.95 20.15
N ASP A 312 8.83 -3.95 19.43
CA ASP A 312 7.40 -3.60 19.47
C ASP A 312 6.51 -4.74 18.92
N ASN A 313 6.99 -5.51 17.93
CA ASN A 313 6.27 -6.70 17.48
C ASN A 313 6.26 -7.79 18.57
N GLU A 314 7.37 -8.03 19.27
CA GLU A 314 7.43 -8.96 20.41
C GLU A 314 6.47 -8.53 21.54
N ASP A 315 6.40 -7.25 21.86
CA ASP A 315 5.43 -6.68 22.82
C ASP A 315 3.97 -6.89 22.38
N THR A 316 3.69 -6.77 21.08
CA THR A 316 2.34 -6.98 20.54
C THR A 316 1.95 -8.45 20.57
N GLU A 317 2.87 -9.35 20.22
CA GLU A 317 2.67 -10.80 20.33
C GLU A 317 2.45 -11.22 21.78
N THR A 318 3.24 -10.71 22.72
CA THR A 318 3.03 -10.96 24.16
C THR A 318 1.68 -10.42 24.62
N THR A 319 1.27 -9.23 24.16
CA THR A 319 -0.06 -8.68 24.45
C THR A 319 -1.19 -9.57 23.92
N LEU A 320 -1.06 -10.10 22.71
CA LEU A 320 -2.04 -11.03 22.13
C LEU A 320 -2.13 -12.34 22.92
N VAL A 321 -0.99 -12.89 23.35
CA VAL A 321 -0.95 -14.09 24.21
C VAL A 321 -1.65 -13.80 25.55
N GLN A 322 -1.38 -12.66 26.17
CA GLN A 322 -2.04 -12.25 27.43
C GLN A 322 -3.55 -12.03 27.24
N ALA A 323 -3.98 -11.44 26.12
CA ALA A 323 -5.40 -11.27 25.80
C ALA A 323 -6.12 -12.62 25.59
N GLN A 324 -5.46 -13.59 24.95
CA GLN A 324 -5.99 -14.94 24.80
C GLN A 324 -6.11 -15.65 26.15
N LEU A 325 -5.09 -15.55 27.01
CA LEU A 325 -5.14 -16.07 28.38
C LEU A 325 -6.28 -15.43 29.19
N ALA A 326 -6.43 -14.11 29.14
CA ALA A 326 -7.53 -13.41 29.80
C ALA A 326 -8.91 -13.85 29.28
N THR A 327 -9.03 -14.08 27.97
CA THR A 327 -10.26 -14.60 27.35
C THR A 327 -10.59 -16.00 27.85
N GLN A 328 -9.60 -16.89 27.98
CA GLN A 328 -9.80 -18.26 28.50
C GLN A 328 -10.24 -18.26 29.97
N VAL A 329 -9.69 -17.36 30.78
CA VAL A 329 -10.11 -17.17 32.19
C VAL A 329 -11.55 -16.66 32.26
N LEU A 330 -11.91 -15.66 31.44
CA LEU A 330 -13.27 -15.08 31.41
C LEU A 330 -14.33 -16.05 30.85
N GLN A 331 -13.95 -16.94 29.93
CA GLN A 331 -14.82 -17.97 29.38
C GLN A 331 -15.00 -19.19 30.32
N GLY A 332 -14.37 -19.17 31.50
CA GLY A 332 -14.54 -20.22 32.51
C GLY A 332 -13.92 -21.56 32.12
N SER A 333 -12.86 -21.56 31.29
CA SER A 333 -12.11 -22.78 31.03
C SER A 333 -11.44 -23.24 32.33
N LEU A 334 -12.00 -24.29 32.94
CA LEU A 334 -11.48 -24.97 34.13
C LEU A 334 -10.20 -25.75 33.79
N ALA A 335 -9.15 -25.06 33.34
CA ALA A 335 -7.81 -25.65 33.23
C ALA A 335 -6.99 -25.50 34.52
N ALA A 336 -7.60 -24.99 35.60
CA ALA A 336 -6.96 -24.80 36.91
C ALA A 336 -7.46 -25.75 38.01
N ALA A 337 -8.30 -26.74 37.69
CA ALA A 337 -8.90 -27.64 38.70
C ALA A 337 -8.42 -29.11 38.64
N SER A 338 -7.40 -29.44 37.82
CA SER A 338 -6.98 -30.84 37.63
C SER A 338 -5.58 -31.16 38.18
N ALA A 339 -4.99 -30.29 39.01
CA ALA A 339 -3.65 -30.50 39.54
C ALA A 339 -3.61 -31.26 40.90
N GLU A 340 -4.75 -31.61 41.50
CA GLU A 340 -4.76 -32.30 42.80
C GLU A 340 -5.83 -33.39 42.84
N SER A 341 -5.47 -34.61 42.42
CA SER A 341 -5.83 -35.86 43.11
C SER A 341 -5.23 -37.07 42.38
N LEU A 342 -4.09 -37.54 42.89
CA LEU A 342 -3.68 -38.93 42.73
C LEU A 342 -4.50 -39.81 43.70
N PRO A 343 -4.97 -40.98 43.23
CA PRO A 343 -4.86 -42.17 44.07
C PRO A 343 -4.19 -43.36 43.34
N PRO A 344 -3.76 -44.39 44.08
CA PRO A 344 -2.75 -45.35 43.66
C PRO A 344 -3.31 -46.62 42.98
N GLU A 345 -2.39 -47.25 42.26
CA GLU A 345 -2.29 -48.59 41.67
C GLU A 345 -3.40 -49.64 41.93
N ALA A 346 -3.81 -50.30 40.84
CA ALA A 346 -3.94 -51.76 40.78
C ALA A 346 -3.77 -52.26 39.33
N VAL A 347 -2.83 -53.20 39.18
CA VAL A 347 -2.51 -54.00 37.99
C VAL A 347 -3.66 -54.97 37.64
N ASP A 348 -3.97 -55.20 36.35
CA ASP A 348 -3.45 -56.35 35.57
C ASP A 348 -4.18 -56.56 34.21
N ALA A 349 -3.41 -57.12 33.27
CA ALA A 349 -3.76 -57.99 32.13
C ALA A 349 -4.60 -57.54 30.90
N HIS A 350 -3.85 -57.37 29.80
CA HIS A 350 -4.06 -57.87 28.44
C HIS A 350 -5.45 -57.91 27.77
N SER A 351 -5.55 -57.24 26.61
CA SER A 351 -5.88 -57.93 25.35
C SER A 351 -5.46 -57.15 24.10
N THR A 352 -4.77 -57.82 23.20
CA THR A 352 -4.46 -57.43 21.82
C THR A 352 -5.68 -57.55 20.92
N ALA A 353 -5.92 -56.55 20.05
CA ALA A 353 -6.62 -56.74 18.78
C ALA A 353 -6.17 -55.68 17.75
N VAL A 354 -5.85 -56.17 16.56
CA VAL A 354 -5.43 -55.47 15.35
C VAL A 354 -6.64 -55.35 14.41
N ALA A 355 -6.64 -54.28 13.58
CA ALA A 355 -7.58 -53.92 12.51
C ALA A 355 -8.91 -53.30 12.98
N ASP A 356 -9.47 -52.28 12.32
CA ASP A 356 -9.45 -52.00 10.89
C ASP A 356 -9.66 -50.51 10.59
N ALA A 357 -9.18 -50.09 9.42
CA ALA A 357 -9.30 -48.75 8.91
C ALA A 357 -10.74 -48.48 8.45
N THR A 358 -11.36 -47.40 8.93
CA THR A 358 -12.44 -46.73 8.20
C THR A 358 -12.52 -45.27 8.61
N SER A 359 -12.17 -44.41 7.66
CA SER A 359 -12.55 -43.00 7.49
C SER A 359 -13.18 -42.30 8.70
N ALA A 360 -12.35 -41.76 9.59
CA ALA A 360 -12.79 -40.71 10.51
C ALA A 360 -12.75 -39.37 9.76
N GLU A 361 -13.93 -38.80 9.51
CA GLU A 361 -14.13 -37.45 8.99
C GLU A 361 -13.23 -36.45 9.73
N GLU A 362 -12.32 -35.81 8.98
CA GLU A 362 -11.55 -34.67 9.49
C GLU A 362 -12.53 -33.58 9.95
N PRO A 363 -12.50 -33.16 11.24
CA PRO A 363 -13.30 -32.03 11.68
C PRO A 363 -12.88 -30.79 10.88
N PRO A 364 -13.85 -30.00 10.35
CA PRO A 364 -13.56 -28.95 9.40
C PRO A 364 -12.61 -27.90 9.99
N LEU A 365 -11.68 -27.44 9.16
CA LEU A 365 -10.80 -26.30 9.44
C LEU A 365 -11.66 -25.10 9.87
N ARG A 366 -11.58 -24.69 11.14
CA ARG A 366 -12.12 -23.40 11.56
C ARG A 366 -11.31 -22.29 10.87
N ASP A 367 -11.98 -21.51 10.03
CA ASP A 367 -11.42 -20.35 9.31
C ASP A 367 -10.21 -20.63 8.39
N GLY A 368 -10.06 -21.88 7.90
CA GLY A 368 -8.99 -22.24 6.96
C GLY A 368 -7.57 -22.23 7.55
N ARG A 369 -7.44 -22.25 8.88
CA ARG A 369 -6.15 -22.27 9.58
C ARG A 369 -6.04 -23.51 10.47
N PRO A 370 -4.98 -24.33 10.33
CA PRO A 370 -4.84 -25.54 11.11
C PRO A 370 -4.46 -25.22 12.56
N SER A 371 -5.04 -25.97 13.49
CA SER A 371 -4.56 -26.05 14.87
C SER A 371 -3.17 -26.70 14.92
N PHE A 372 -2.44 -26.48 16.02
CA PHE A 372 -1.14 -27.13 16.21
C PHE A 372 -1.26 -28.65 16.22
N GLU A 373 -2.32 -29.18 16.85
CA GLU A 373 -2.61 -30.61 16.92
C GLU A 373 -2.89 -31.21 15.53
N GLN A 374 -3.70 -30.53 14.71
CA GLN A 374 -3.94 -30.94 13.32
C GLN A 374 -2.65 -30.94 12.49
N LEU A 375 -1.81 -29.92 12.67
CA LEU A 375 -0.53 -29.84 11.96
C LEU A 375 0.41 -30.96 12.39
N MET A 376 0.51 -31.29 13.68
CA MET A 376 1.31 -32.41 14.18
C MET A 376 0.79 -33.77 13.73
N ALA A 377 -0.53 -33.98 13.73
CA ALA A 377 -1.15 -35.18 13.19
C ALA A 377 -0.81 -35.36 11.70
N ARG A 378 -0.78 -34.26 10.93
CA ARG A 378 -0.40 -34.27 9.52
C ARG A 378 1.09 -34.56 9.31
N VAL A 379 1.96 -33.98 10.12
CA VAL A 379 3.42 -34.25 10.13
C VAL A 379 3.68 -35.74 10.39
N GLN A 380 2.97 -36.33 11.36
CA GLN A 380 3.05 -37.77 11.65
C GLN A 380 2.54 -38.61 10.48
N ALA A 381 1.47 -38.20 9.80
CA ALA A 381 0.95 -38.87 8.62
C ALA A 381 1.94 -38.89 7.45
N TYR A 382 2.88 -37.94 7.41
CA TYR A 382 3.96 -37.88 6.41
C TYR A 382 5.19 -38.71 6.81
N GLY A 383 5.14 -39.43 7.95
CA GLY A 383 6.25 -40.22 8.47
C GLY A 383 7.37 -39.37 9.09
N ILE A 384 7.11 -38.10 9.40
CA ILE A 384 8.09 -37.19 10.00
C ILE A 384 7.96 -37.26 11.52
N VAL A 385 9.08 -37.45 12.20
CA VAL A 385 9.14 -37.45 13.66
C VAL A 385 8.77 -36.04 14.19
N PRO A 386 7.75 -35.90 15.07
CA PRO A 386 7.28 -34.60 15.54
C PRO A 386 8.38 -33.73 16.16
N GLU A 387 9.28 -34.31 16.96
CA GLU A 387 10.38 -33.54 17.56
C GLU A 387 11.36 -33.02 16.49
N GLN A 388 11.62 -33.82 15.46
CA GLN A 388 12.50 -33.45 14.34
C GLN A 388 11.88 -32.31 13.52
N TYR A 389 10.59 -32.41 13.20
CA TYR A 389 9.87 -31.36 12.49
C TYR A 389 9.83 -30.06 13.30
N GLN A 390 9.59 -30.15 14.61
CA GLN A 390 9.57 -28.99 15.49
C GLN A 390 10.95 -28.30 15.54
N ALA A 391 12.03 -29.06 15.66
CA ALA A 391 13.39 -28.51 15.65
C ALA A 391 13.73 -27.80 14.32
N TYR A 392 13.23 -28.34 13.20
CA TYR A 392 13.33 -27.71 11.89
C TYR A 392 12.51 -26.42 11.80
N ALA A 393 11.24 -26.47 12.19
CA ALA A 393 10.31 -25.35 12.10
C ALA A 393 10.66 -24.20 13.06
N ASP A 394 11.17 -24.51 14.26
CA ASP A 394 11.69 -23.54 15.23
C ASP A 394 12.88 -22.76 14.66
N ARG A 395 13.66 -23.35 13.74
CA ARG A 395 14.77 -22.68 13.04
C ARG A 395 14.30 -21.92 11.80
N ARG A 396 13.37 -22.50 11.06
CA ARG A 396 12.88 -21.95 9.78
C ARG A 396 12.00 -20.71 9.96
N TRP A 397 11.22 -20.67 11.04
CA TRP A 397 10.23 -19.62 11.33
C TRP A 397 10.36 -19.02 12.73
N GLY A 398 11.33 -19.47 13.54
CA GLY A 398 11.48 -19.04 14.93
C GLY A 398 10.51 -19.73 15.87
N ARG A 399 10.84 -19.84 17.17
CA ARG A 399 10.08 -20.63 18.19
C ARG A 399 8.60 -20.24 18.36
N GLY A 400 8.19 -19.06 17.87
CA GLY A 400 6.81 -18.57 17.92
C GLY A 400 5.86 -19.20 16.91
N TRP A 401 6.35 -19.97 15.92
CA TRP A 401 5.53 -20.52 14.83
C TRP A 401 4.40 -21.46 15.31
N LYS A 402 4.63 -22.18 16.41
CA LYS A 402 3.65 -23.12 17.01
C LYS A 402 2.43 -22.40 17.57
N ILE A 403 2.62 -21.16 18.03
CA ILE A 403 1.61 -20.35 18.72
C ILE A 403 0.91 -19.42 17.72
N ASN A 404 1.68 -18.84 16.78
CA ASN A 404 1.19 -17.93 15.75
C ASN A 404 0.32 -18.65 14.70
N PRO A 405 -0.98 -18.29 14.52
CA PRO A 405 -1.84 -18.88 13.50
C PRO A 405 -1.32 -18.73 12.07
N SER A 406 -0.63 -17.63 11.76
CA SER A 406 -0.01 -17.40 10.45
C SER A 406 1.24 -18.27 10.25
N GLY A 407 2.00 -18.51 11.33
CA GLY A 407 3.14 -19.44 11.32
C GLY A 407 2.70 -20.89 11.09
N ARG A 408 1.60 -21.31 11.75
CA ARG A 408 0.97 -22.62 11.51
C ARG A 408 0.43 -22.75 10.08
N ALA A 409 -0.20 -21.70 9.54
CA ALA A 409 -0.66 -21.70 8.16
C ALA A 409 0.50 -21.82 7.14
N GLN A 410 1.64 -21.18 7.41
CA GLN A 410 2.84 -21.32 6.57
C GLN A 410 3.45 -22.72 6.65
N ALA A 411 3.57 -23.28 7.86
CA ALA A 411 4.06 -24.64 8.06
C ALA A 411 3.14 -25.69 7.39
N TRP A 412 1.83 -25.46 7.41
CA TRP A 412 0.84 -26.29 6.73
C TRP A 412 0.91 -26.17 5.21
N ASN A 413 1.00 -24.95 4.67
CA ASN A 413 1.15 -24.73 3.23
C ASN A 413 2.46 -25.35 2.71
N GLU A 414 3.52 -25.35 3.52
CA GLU A 414 4.76 -26.05 3.17
C GLU A 414 4.56 -27.57 3.16
N LEU A 415 3.91 -28.15 4.17
CA LEU A 415 3.55 -29.57 4.18
C LEU A 415 2.72 -29.98 2.95
N GLU A 416 1.70 -29.19 2.60
CA GLU A 416 0.87 -29.45 1.42
C GLU A 416 1.66 -29.38 0.11
N ARG A 417 2.61 -28.44 0.01
CA ARG A 417 3.47 -28.30 -1.17
C ARG A 417 4.32 -29.54 -1.43
N TYR A 418 4.68 -30.27 -0.38
CA TYR A 418 5.41 -31.53 -0.46
C TYR A 418 4.52 -32.76 -0.33
N GLY A 419 3.20 -32.61 -0.47
CA GLY A 419 2.24 -33.73 -0.36
C GLY A 419 2.42 -34.87 -1.35
N ASN A 420 3.02 -34.58 -2.51
CA ASN A 420 3.31 -35.58 -3.54
C ASN A 420 4.73 -36.18 -3.42
N ASP A 421 5.57 -35.67 -2.52
CA ASP A 421 6.94 -36.18 -2.26
C ASP A 421 7.33 -36.06 -0.77
N PRO A 422 6.79 -36.94 0.10
CA PRO A 422 7.12 -36.92 1.53
C PRO A 422 8.59 -37.26 1.82
N GLN A 423 9.23 -38.10 1.00
CA GLN A 423 10.63 -38.49 1.18
C GLN A 423 11.59 -37.35 0.86
N GLY A 424 11.37 -36.62 -0.24
CA GLY A 424 12.17 -35.42 -0.56
C GLY A 424 12.03 -34.31 0.50
N TYR A 425 10.88 -34.25 1.19
CA TYR A 425 10.70 -33.32 2.30
C TYR A 425 11.45 -33.75 3.57
N LEU A 426 11.48 -35.04 3.88
CA LEU A 426 12.31 -35.59 4.97
C LEU A 426 13.79 -35.32 4.74
N ASP A 427 14.28 -35.53 3.52
CA ASP A 427 15.68 -35.27 3.14
C ASP A 427 16.04 -33.78 3.27
N LYS A 428 15.11 -32.90 2.89
CA LYS A 428 15.24 -31.44 3.09
C LYS A 428 15.32 -31.09 4.57
N ILE A 429 14.43 -31.61 5.40
CA ILE A 429 14.41 -31.37 6.85
C ILE A 429 15.72 -31.86 7.48
N ALA A 430 16.19 -33.05 7.12
CA ALA A 430 17.44 -33.61 7.61
C ALA A 430 18.66 -32.76 7.22
N SER A 431 18.72 -32.30 5.96
CA SER A 431 19.80 -31.45 5.45
C SER A 431 19.87 -30.10 6.18
N GLU A 432 18.73 -29.44 6.39
CA GLU A 432 18.63 -28.16 7.11
C GLU A 432 18.99 -28.30 8.60
N ILE A 433 18.65 -29.44 9.21
CA ILE A 433 19.05 -29.73 10.59
C ILE A 433 20.57 -29.96 10.68
N GLN A 434 21.17 -30.65 9.71
CA GLN A 434 22.61 -30.94 9.65
C GLN A 434 23.48 -29.72 9.33
N LEU A 435 23.07 -28.85 8.41
CA LEU A 435 23.79 -27.60 8.08
C LEU A 435 23.99 -26.71 9.31
N ALA A 436 22.99 -26.65 10.19
CA ALA A 436 23.07 -25.89 11.44
C ALA A 436 23.95 -26.53 12.52
N SER A 437 24.21 -27.84 12.47
CA SER A 437 25.14 -28.51 13.39
C SER A 437 26.61 -28.22 13.05
N ARG A 438 26.92 -28.01 11.76
CA ARG A 438 28.26 -27.68 11.26
C ARG A 438 28.65 -26.21 11.47
N GLY A 439 27.67 -25.31 11.61
CA GLY A 439 27.89 -23.88 11.88
C GLY A 439 28.19 -23.52 13.35
N ARG A 440 28.21 -24.48 14.28
CA ARG A 440 28.57 -24.26 15.70
C ARG A 440 30.00 -24.69 16.06
N THR A 441 30.76 -25.22 15.12
CA THR A 441 32.15 -25.65 15.29
C THR A 441 33.12 -24.82 14.43
N ALA A 442 32.85 -23.53 14.24
CA ALA A 442 33.75 -22.57 13.62
C ALA A 442 33.91 -21.35 14.52
#